data_AF-A0A8W8ITF9-F1
#
_entry.id   AF-A0A8W8ITF9-F1
#
_cell.length_a   1.000
_cell.length_b   1.000
_cell.length_c   1.000
_cell.angle_alpha   90.00
_cell.angle_beta   90.00
_cell.angle_gamma   90.00
#
_symmetry.space_group_name_H-M   'P 1'
#
loop_
_entity.id
_entity.type
_entity.pdbx_description
1 polymer ?
#
loop_
_entity_poly.entity_id
_entity_poly.type
_entity_poly.pdbx_seq_one_letter_code
_entity_poly.pdbx_strand_id
1 'polypeptide(L)'
;ENKQHQDLIYKSHCAREEQERKFELDMQTLVKNYDQDMETLNKTQKQQVEKAEQNQTVDMKNAAKRLKMDQEKEYKLFKDQQKQELKLLRQELDLMPKDNKKDAIKKRKDQKEVELQEKERQYLEAQAERQEKHMKQLAEVHRQKVALLESQFLQQKQQLLRGREAAIWEKEKQQLHEKHQLAKSQLKDLFFLKRHQMLTRHQKEVEQMKRSNSAKEDEMQRRHALEKKRLPKIQKSEAKTRAQMFKQSLRLSTVGSPEDDRVKMKQFEENEKKRMKAEQQRQEMKHKKQWEELVFRNESSLRELEQLQAEKRKMLMEQETQKIKELDDQYASELREWKQQLVPRKQKLEEEFQRQKDEQEKFYGTVIITGSEGMPAPRPDSGSFRNKESVKSRHSTVI
;
A
#
# COMPACT_ATOMS: atom_id res chain seq x y z
N GLU A 1 -33.51 -1.01 17.80
CA GLU A 1 -32.91 -0.86 16.45
C GLU A 1 -31.96 0.34 16.40
N ASN A 2 -32.42 1.57 16.71
CA ASN A 2 -31.57 2.78 16.62
C ASN A 2 -30.35 2.79 17.56
N LYS A 3 -30.48 2.35 18.82
CA LYS A 3 -29.36 2.31 19.77
C LYS A 3 -28.20 1.43 19.30
N GLN A 4 -28.49 0.19 18.87
CA GLN A 4 -27.48 -0.74 18.34
C GLN A 4 -26.76 -0.18 17.11
N HIS A 5 -27.49 0.54 16.24
CA HIS A 5 -26.89 1.19 15.09
C HIS A 5 -25.93 2.32 15.50
N GLN A 6 -26.35 3.19 16.43
CA GLN A 6 -25.51 4.27 16.96
C GLN A 6 -24.25 3.72 17.66
N ASP A 7 -24.40 2.71 18.50
CA ASP A 7 -23.29 2.06 19.21
C ASP A 7 -22.27 1.48 18.21
N LEU A 8 -22.75 0.84 17.12
CA LEU A 8 -21.89 0.29 16.08
C LEU A 8 -21.13 1.38 15.31
N ILE A 9 -21.80 2.49 14.97
CA ILE A 9 -21.16 3.62 14.29
C ILE A 9 -20.11 4.26 15.20
N TYR A 10 -20.42 4.46 16.49
CA TYR A 10 -19.47 4.98 17.46
C TYR A 10 -18.25 4.07 17.61
N LYS A 11 -18.45 2.76 17.78
CA LYS A 11 -17.35 1.79 17.82
C LYS A 11 -16.50 1.81 16.56
N SER A 12 -17.13 1.93 15.39
CA SER A 12 -16.45 2.03 14.09
C SER A 12 -15.62 3.32 13.99
N HIS A 13 -16.10 4.42 14.56
CA HIS A 13 -15.37 5.68 14.64
C HIS A 13 -14.11 5.53 15.50
N CYS A 14 -14.25 5.07 16.74
CA CYS A 14 -13.13 4.90 17.66
C CYS A 14 -12.05 3.96 17.08
N ALA A 15 -12.46 2.87 16.42
CA ALA A 15 -11.52 1.95 15.79
C ALA A 15 -10.70 2.59 14.66
N ARG A 16 -11.30 3.51 13.88
CA ARG A 16 -10.57 4.25 12.83
C ARG A 16 -9.57 5.23 13.43
N GLU A 17 -9.98 5.98 14.46
CA GLU A 17 -9.09 6.92 15.16
C GLU A 17 -7.92 6.21 15.84
N GLU A 18 -8.17 5.07 16.48
CA GLU A 18 -7.12 4.27 17.13
C GLU A 18 -6.09 3.75 16.11
N GLN A 19 -6.57 3.26 14.96
CA GLN A 19 -5.70 2.82 13.87
C GLN A 19 -4.87 3.98 13.30
N GLU A 20 -5.48 5.15 13.09
CA GLU A 20 -4.78 6.33 12.57
C GLU A 20 -3.70 6.82 13.54
N ARG A 21 -4.05 6.95 14.82
CA ARG A 21 -3.10 7.32 15.88
C ARG A 21 -1.93 6.33 15.97
N LYS A 22 -2.20 5.03 15.84
CA LYS A 22 -1.15 4.00 15.84
C LYS A 22 -0.21 4.18 14.64
N PHE A 23 -0.76 4.41 13.45
CA PHE A 23 0.05 4.64 12.26
C PHE A 23 0.92 5.89 12.37
N GLU A 24 0.38 7.00 12.87
CA GLU A 24 1.14 8.23 13.10
C GLU A 24 2.31 8.02 14.05
N LEU A 25 2.09 7.30 15.14
CA LEU A 25 3.15 6.96 16.11
C LEU A 25 4.23 6.06 15.49
N ASP A 26 3.82 5.03 14.76
CA ASP A 26 4.74 4.12 14.04
C ASP A 26 5.57 4.90 13.01
N MET A 27 4.95 5.83 12.28
CA MET A 27 5.62 6.65 11.26
C MET A 27 6.60 7.64 11.90
N GLN A 28 6.21 8.29 12.98
CA GLN A 28 7.08 9.20 13.72
C GLN A 28 8.30 8.45 14.28
N THR A 29 8.09 7.25 14.82
CA THR A 29 9.17 6.40 15.33
C THR A 29 10.12 5.98 14.21
N LEU A 30 9.58 5.56 13.07
CA LEU A 30 10.37 5.19 11.89
C LEU A 30 11.27 6.34 11.43
N VAL A 31 10.69 7.53 11.23
CA VAL A 31 11.42 8.72 10.78
C VAL A 31 12.51 9.07 11.79
N LYS A 32 12.18 9.10 13.07
CA LYS A 32 13.13 9.42 14.14
C LYS A 32 14.33 8.46 14.17
N ASN A 33 14.10 7.16 13.95
CA ASN A 33 15.19 6.18 13.92
C ASN A 33 16.15 6.45 12.76
N TYR A 34 15.64 6.72 11.56
CA TYR A 34 16.50 7.05 10.42
C TYR A 34 17.22 8.41 10.58
N ASP A 35 16.59 9.38 11.22
CA ASP A 35 17.23 10.66 11.53
C ASP A 35 18.40 10.46 12.51
N GLN A 36 18.25 9.59 13.51
CA GLN A 36 19.32 9.22 14.44
C GLN A 36 20.46 8.45 13.75
N ASP A 37 20.14 7.54 12.83
CA ASP A 37 21.15 6.84 12.01
C ASP A 37 21.92 7.82 11.12
N MET A 38 21.23 8.82 10.57
CA MET A 38 21.85 9.89 9.77
C MET A 38 22.79 10.75 10.60
N GLU A 39 22.38 11.16 11.81
CA GLU A 39 23.25 11.89 12.75
C GLU A 39 24.50 11.09 13.11
N THR A 40 24.34 9.78 13.35
CA THR A 40 25.45 8.87 13.66
C THR A 40 26.41 8.75 12.48
N LEU A 41 25.89 8.64 11.27
CA LEU A 41 26.69 8.62 10.04
C LEU A 41 27.48 9.91 9.86
N ASN A 42 26.84 11.08 10.03
CA ASN A 42 27.49 12.39 9.98
C ASN A 42 28.62 12.51 11.02
N LYS A 43 28.38 12.07 12.26
CA LYS A 43 29.40 12.10 13.32
C LYS A 43 30.59 11.21 12.97
N THR A 44 30.33 10.05 12.40
CA THR A 44 31.36 9.10 11.97
C THR A 44 32.22 9.68 10.84
N GLN A 45 31.60 10.28 9.82
CA GLN A 45 32.32 10.96 8.74
C GLN A 45 33.20 12.09 9.27
N LYS A 46 32.66 12.96 10.13
CA LYS A 46 33.43 14.06 10.72
C LYS A 46 34.68 13.56 11.45
N GLN A 47 34.55 12.51 12.26
CA GLN A 47 35.69 11.91 12.97
C GLN A 47 36.74 11.31 12.00
N GLN A 48 36.31 10.68 10.91
CA GLN A 48 37.21 10.12 9.92
C GLN A 48 37.99 11.20 9.17
N VAL A 49 37.33 12.30 8.79
CA VAL A 49 37.97 13.46 8.13
C VAL A 49 38.94 14.15 9.09
N GLU A 50 38.54 14.45 10.33
CA GLU A 50 39.44 15.04 11.33
C GLU A 50 40.69 14.19 11.58
N LYS A 51 40.55 12.86 11.62
CA LYS A 51 41.68 11.95 11.73
C LYS A 51 42.57 11.98 10.49
N ALA A 52 42.00 12.09 9.28
CA ALA A 52 42.78 12.21 8.05
C ALA A 52 43.60 13.51 8.06
N GLU A 53 43.01 14.64 8.44
CA GLU A 53 43.67 15.95 8.55
C GLU A 53 44.82 15.94 9.59
N GLN A 54 44.60 15.31 10.75
CA GLN A 54 45.65 15.15 11.76
C GLN A 54 46.83 14.31 11.24
N ASN A 55 46.55 13.21 10.56
CA ASN A 55 47.59 12.37 9.96
C ASN A 55 48.38 13.14 8.91
N GLN A 56 47.71 13.90 8.04
CA GLN A 56 48.39 14.72 7.04
C GLN A 56 49.32 15.75 7.66
N THR A 57 48.89 16.40 8.75
CA THR A 57 49.74 17.36 9.47
C THR A 57 51.02 16.70 10.00
N VAL A 58 50.90 15.48 10.53
CA VAL A 58 52.05 14.70 11.03
C VAL A 58 52.96 14.26 9.88
N ASP A 59 52.39 13.76 8.79
CA ASP A 59 53.13 13.29 7.62
C ASP A 59 53.89 14.43 6.94
N MET A 60 53.25 15.59 6.76
CA MET A 60 53.89 16.80 6.23
C MET A 60 55.06 17.26 7.10
N LYS A 61 54.89 17.25 8.42
CA LYS A 61 55.96 17.61 9.37
C LYS A 61 57.14 16.63 9.30
N ASN A 62 56.85 15.34 9.21
CA ASN A 62 57.88 14.30 9.12
C ASN A 62 58.62 14.34 7.78
N ALA A 63 57.89 14.53 6.68
CA ALA A 63 58.46 14.70 5.34
C ALA A 63 59.34 15.95 5.26
N ALA A 64 58.88 17.09 5.77
CA ALA A 64 59.67 18.34 5.79
C ALA A 64 60.98 18.18 6.58
N LYS A 65 60.94 17.50 7.74
CA LYS A 65 62.15 17.19 8.52
C LYS A 65 63.13 16.30 7.76
N ARG A 66 62.64 15.24 7.13
CA ARG A 66 63.46 14.31 6.33
C ARG A 66 64.09 15.02 5.13
N LEU A 67 63.28 15.76 4.38
CA LEU A 67 63.74 16.57 3.25
C LEU A 67 64.85 17.53 3.67
N LYS A 68 64.68 18.25 4.77
CA LYS A 68 65.72 19.16 5.27
C LYS A 68 67.03 18.44 5.58
N MET A 69 66.97 17.29 6.26
CA MET A 69 68.17 16.49 6.57
C MET A 69 68.86 15.97 5.31
N ASP A 70 68.10 15.53 4.32
CA ASP A 70 68.65 15.01 3.06
C ASP A 70 69.22 16.17 2.22
N GLN A 71 68.58 17.34 2.23
CA GLN A 71 69.08 18.56 1.59
C GLN A 71 70.44 19.00 2.16
N GLU A 72 70.59 19.01 3.49
CA GLU A 72 71.85 19.36 4.15
C GLU A 72 72.98 18.37 3.78
N LYS A 73 72.68 17.07 3.69
CA LYS A 73 73.65 16.04 3.29
C LYS A 73 74.05 16.18 1.82
N GLU A 74 73.08 16.31 0.92
CA GLU A 74 73.34 16.43 -0.51
C GLU A 74 74.07 17.73 -0.84
N TYR A 75 73.71 18.84 -0.19
CA TYR A 75 74.39 20.13 -0.39
C TYR A 75 75.85 20.05 0.08
N LYS A 76 76.13 19.34 1.19
CA LYS A 76 77.50 19.08 1.63
C LYS A 76 78.30 18.30 0.58
N LEU A 77 77.73 17.23 0.02
CA LEU A 77 78.36 16.46 -1.06
C LEU A 77 78.63 17.33 -2.30
N PHE A 78 77.67 18.18 -2.68
CA PHE A 78 77.82 19.13 -3.78
C PHE A 78 78.98 20.12 -3.54
N LYS A 79 79.07 20.72 -2.34
CA LYS A 79 80.18 21.64 -2.00
C LYS A 79 81.53 20.92 -1.99
N ASP A 80 81.58 19.68 -1.54
CA ASP A 80 82.83 18.90 -1.55
C ASP A 80 83.25 18.53 -2.98
N GLN A 81 82.30 18.28 -3.89
CA GLN A 81 82.56 18.09 -5.32
C GLN A 81 83.07 19.38 -5.98
N GLN A 82 82.50 20.55 -5.67
CA GLN A 82 83.03 21.85 -6.15
C GLN A 82 84.48 22.10 -5.68
N LYS A 83 84.80 21.78 -4.42
CA LYS A 83 86.18 21.88 -3.91
C LYS A 83 87.13 20.97 -4.69
N GLN A 84 86.68 19.77 -5.08
CA GLN A 84 87.47 18.85 -5.88
C GLN A 84 87.69 19.39 -7.31
N GLU A 85 86.67 19.93 -7.96
CA GLU A 85 86.80 20.61 -9.26
C GLU A 85 87.81 21.76 -9.19
N LEU A 86 87.79 22.57 -8.11
CA LEU A 86 88.71 23.67 -7.92
C LEU A 86 90.17 23.20 -7.71
N LYS A 87 90.37 22.07 -7.03
CA LYS A 87 91.70 21.43 -6.89
C LYS A 87 92.23 20.94 -8.23
N LEU A 88 91.39 20.30 -9.04
CA LEU A 88 91.77 19.85 -10.39
C LEU A 88 92.13 21.03 -11.30
N LEU A 89 91.34 22.10 -11.27
CA LEU A 89 91.68 23.33 -12.00
C LEU A 89 93.06 23.87 -11.58
N ARG A 90 93.36 23.91 -10.27
CA ARG A 90 94.66 24.37 -9.78
C ARG A 90 95.80 23.53 -10.36
N GLN A 91 95.64 22.21 -10.39
CA GLN A 91 96.62 21.28 -10.97
C GLN A 91 96.79 21.51 -12.48
N GLU A 92 95.71 21.77 -13.23
CA GLU A 92 95.76 22.11 -14.65
C GLU A 92 96.45 23.46 -14.92
N LEU A 93 96.22 24.46 -14.07
CA LEU A 93 96.85 25.77 -14.18
C LEU A 93 98.37 25.72 -13.92
N ASP A 94 98.83 24.82 -13.03
CA ASP A 94 100.25 24.63 -12.73
C ASP A 94 101.03 24.03 -13.91
N LEU A 95 100.39 23.16 -14.70
CA LEU A 95 100.96 22.47 -15.87
C LEU A 95 101.00 23.31 -17.17
N MET A 96 100.57 24.57 -17.12
CA MET A 96 100.43 25.42 -18.31
C MET A 96 101.78 26.08 -18.77
N PRO A 97 102.08 26.15 -20.08
CA PRO A 97 103.26 26.82 -20.65
C PRO A 97 103.39 28.31 -20.26
N LYS A 98 104.62 28.86 -20.24
CA LYS A 98 104.93 30.18 -19.65
C LYS A 98 104.58 31.40 -20.51
N ASP A 99 104.23 31.22 -21.78
CA ASP A 99 103.91 32.34 -22.69
C ASP A 99 102.46 32.82 -22.46
N ASN A 100 102.27 34.12 -22.19
CA ASN A 100 100.98 34.74 -21.83
C ASN A 100 100.25 34.16 -20.59
N LYS A 101 100.99 33.50 -19.69
CA LYS A 101 100.49 32.73 -18.55
C LYS A 101 99.64 33.52 -17.55
N LYS A 102 99.95 34.80 -17.29
CA LYS A 102 99.29 35.57 -16.21
C LYS A 102 97.83 35.92 -16.52
N ASP A 103 97.55 36.40 -17.73
CA ASP A 103 96.21 36.79 -18.15
C ASP A 103 95.33 35.58 -18.48
N ALA A 104 95.92 34.53 -19.05
CA ALA A 104 95.22 33.26 -19.31
C ALA A 104 94.81 32.55 -18.02
N ILE A 105 95.66 32.51 -16.99
CA ILE A 105 95.32 31.95 -15.67
C ILE A 105 94.20 32.76 -15.02
N LYS A 106 94.28 34.10 -15.03
CA LYS A 106 93.26 34.96 -14.44
C LYS A 106 91.91 34.73 -15.11
N LYS A 107 91.86 34.75 -16.45
CA LYS A 107 90.63 34.51 -17.22
C LYS A 107 90.03 33.12 -16.96
N ARG A 108 90.84 32.06 -16.90
CA ARG A 108 90.37 30.69 -16.58
C ARG A 108 89.81 30.59 -15.16
N LYS A 109 90.44 31.25 -14.19
CA LYS A 109 89.99 31.28 -12.80
C LYS A 109 88.65 32.00 -12.68
N ASP A 110 88.54 33.19 -13.25
CA ASP A 110 87.31 34.00 -13.25
C ASP A 110 86.17 33.25 -13.97
N GLN A 111 86.47 32.58 -15.09
CA GLN A 111 85.51 31.77 -15.83
C GLN A 111 85.02 30.54 -15.03
N LYS A 112 85.91 29.84 -14.33
CA LYS A 112 85.51 28.70 -13.48
C LYS A 112 84.71 29.15 -12.26
N GLU A 113 85.03 30.31 -11.70
CA GLU A 113 84.26 30.89 -10.58
C GLU A 113 82.82 31.19 -10.99
N VAL A 114 82.61 31.80 -12.16
CA VAL A 114 81.26 32.01 -12.72
C VAL A 114 80.55 30.68 -13.00
N GLU A 115 81.25 29.68 -13.56
CA GLU A 115 80.67 28.34 -13.81
C GLU A 115 80.23 27.65 -12.51
N LEU A 116 81.05 27.72 -11.46
CA LEU A 116 80.72 27.12 -10.16
C LEU A 116 79.56 27.84 -9.46
N GLN A 117 79.49 29.18 -9.58
CA GLN A 117 78.38 29.97 -9.08
C GLN A 117 77.08 29.64 -9.82
N GLU A 118 77.12 29.50 -11.14
CA GLU A 118 75.95 29.12 -11.93
C GLU A 118 75.51 27.68 -11.64
N LYS A 119 76.45 26.74 -11.50
CA LYS A 119 76.14 25.37 -11.03
C LYS A 119 75.52 25.35 -9.63
N GLU A 120 76.00 26.19 -8.71
CA GLU A 120 75.42 26.32 -7.37
C GLU A 120 73.99 26.88 -7.42
N ARG A 121 73.76 27.89 -8.25
CA ARG A 121 72.41 28.44 -8.49
C ARG A 121 71.46 27.38 -9.02
N GLN A 122 71.85 26.67 -10.08
CA GLN A 122 71.04 25.60 -10.67
C GLN A 122 70.78 24.44 -9.70
N TYR A 123 71.78 24.07 -8.89
CA TYR A 123 71.62 23.03 -7.88
C TYR A 123 70.57 23.42 -6.82
N LEU A 124 70.64 24.64 -6.29
CA LEU A 124 69.68 25.13 -5.29
C LEU A 124 68.26 25.25 -5.87
N GLU A 125 68.13 25.72 -7.11
CA GLU A 125 66.86 25.79 -7.83
C GLU A 125 66.25 24.40 -8.04
N ALA A 126 67.03 23.44 -8.54
CA ALA A 126 66.59 22.06 -8.72
C ALA A 126 66.26 21.35 -7.38
N GLN A 127 67.02 21.63 -6.32
CA GLN A 127 66.75 21.09 -4.98
C GLN A 127 65.43 21.65 -4.40
N ALA A 128 65.17 22.94 -4.61
CA ALA A 128 63.92 23.58 -4.20
C ALA A 128 62.71 23.05 -5.00
N GLU A 129 62.85 22.92 -6.33
CA GLU A 129 61.80 22.36 -7.19
C GLU A 129 61.47 20.91 -6.79
N ARG A 130 62.49 20.09 -6.53
CA ARG A 130 62.30 18.70 -6.07
C ARG A 130 61.56 18.63 -4.73
N GLN A 131 61.89 19.52 -3.79
CA GLN A 131 61.18 19.62 -2.52
C GLN A 131 59.73 20.03 -2.72
N GLU A 132 59.48 21.08 -3.50
CA GLU A 132 58.14 21.57 -3.78
C GLU A 132 57.29 20.46 -4.43
N LYS A 133 57.85 19.73 -5.38
CA LYS A 133 57.20 18.58 -6.02
C LYS A 133 56.85 17.49 -5.01
N HIS A 134 57.76 17.14 -4.10
CA HIS A 134 57.49 16.13 -3.08
C HIS A 134 56.37 16.57 -2.11
N MET A 135 56.39 17.84 -1.67
CA MET A 135 55.36 18.38 -0.78
C MET A 135 54.00 18.48 -1.50
N LYS A 136 53.98 18.87 -2.78
CA LYS A 136 52.78 18.88 -3.63
C LYS A 136 52.20 17.47 -3.79
N GLN A 137 53.05 16.47 -4.03
CA GLN A 137 52.62 15.07 -4.12
C GLN A 137 51.97 14.59 -2.81
N LEU A 138 52.55 14.92 -1.66
CA LEU A 138 51.99 14.54 -0.36
C LEU A 138 50.64 15.22 -0.08
N ALA A 139 50.50 16.50 -0.46
CA ALA A 139 49.23 17.22 -0.38
C ALA A 139 48.16 16.61 -1.30
N GLU A 140 48.56 16.18 -2.49
CA GLU A 140 47.66 15.54 -3.46
C GLU A 140 47.16 14.18 -2.98
N VAL A 141 48.04 13.34 -2.40
CA VAL A 141 47.66 12.05 -1.82
C VAL A 141 46.62 12.22 -0.71
N HIS A 142 46.81 13.21 0.17
CA HIS A 142 45.81 13.52 1.20
C HIS A 142 44.49 14.01 0.59
N ARG A 143 44.56 14.90 -0.39
CA ARG A 143 43.36 15.39 -1.09
C ARG A 143 42.57 14.25 -1.73
N GLN A 144 43.24 13.28 -2.35
CA GLN A 144 42.62 12.07 -2.90
C GLN A 144 41.99 11.20 -1.80
N LYS A 145 42.65 11.07 -0.64
CA LYS A 145 42.11 10.34 0.52
C LYS A 145 40.84 10.99 1.07
N VAL A 146 40.80 12.32 1.19
CA VAL A 146 39.60 13.06 1.62
C VAL A 146 38.49 12.90 0.58
N ALA A 147 38.80 13.05 -0.71
CA ALA A 147 37.84 12.84 -1.80
C ALA A 147 37.18 11.45 -1.74
N LEU A 148 37.96 10.40 -1.45
CA LEU A 148 37.45 9.04 -1.31
C LEU A 148 36.52 8.90 -0.10
N LEU A 149 36.89 9.47 1.05
CA LEU A 149 36.05 9.45 2.27
C LEU A 149 34.72 10.16 2.03
N GLU A 150 34.74 11.33 1.37
CA GLU A 150 33.52 12.08 1.03
C GLU A 150 32.62 11.34 0.05
N SER A 151 33.21 10.68 -0.96
CA SER A 151 32.45 9.85 -1.91
C SER A 151 31.80 8.64 -1.23
N GLN A 152 32.52 7.96 -0.32
CA GLN A 152 31.99 6.84 0.45
C GLN A 152 30.86 7.27 1.38
N PHE A 153 31.03 8.38 2.10
CA PHE A 153 30.00 8.95 2.96
C PHE A 153 28.74 9.31 2.15
N LEU A 154 28.90 9.97 1.00
CA LEU A 154 27.78 10.33 0.14
C LEU A 154 26.99 9.10 -0.32
N GLN A 155 27.67 8.01 -0.69
CA GLN A 155 27.02 6.74 -1.04
C GLN A 155 26.28 6.11 0.15
N GLN A 156 26.90 6.09 1.33
CA GLN A 156 26.27 5.55 2.55
C GLN A 156 25.03 6.37 2.95
N LYS A 157 25.13 7.70 2.87
CA LYS A 157 24.02 8.63 3.09
C LYS A 157 22.87 8.33 2.14
N GLN A 158 23.15 8.17 0.84
CA GLN A 158 22.10 7.84 -0.13
C GLN A 158 21.46 6.49 0.15
N GLN A 159 22.23 5.48 0.56
CA GLN A 159 21.69 4.17 0.92
C GLN A 159 20.73 4.27 2.12
N LEU A 160 21.07 5.07 3.13
CA LEU A 160 20.17 5.33 4.26
C LEU A 160 18.89 6.06 3.81
N LEU A 161 18.99 7.08 2.95
CA LEU A 161 17.83 7.81 2.45
C LEU A 161 16.90 6.91 1.61
N ARG A 162 17.46 6.05 0.74
CA ARG A 162 16.69 5.03 0.01
C ARG A 162 16.01 4.05 0.96
N GLY A 163 16.73 3.60 2.00
CA GLY A 163 16.19 2.72 3.02
C GLY A 163 15.02 3.35 3.77
N ARG A 164 15.17 4.61 4.21
CA ARG A 164 14.12 5.41 4.85
C ARG A 164 12.89 5.52 3.97
N GLU A 165 13.08 5.91 2.70
CA GLU A 165 11.98 6.08 1.75
C GLU A 165 11.26 4.75 1.48
N ALA A 166 11.99 3.65 1.28
CA ALA A 166 11.40 2.33 1.09
C ALA A 166 10.61 1.85 2.33
N ALA A 167 11.12 2.10 3.54
CA ALA A 167 10.43 1.75 4.77
C ALA A 167 9.14 2.57 4.96
N ILE A 168 9.17 3.86 4.61
CA ILE A 168 7.98 4.72 4.60
C ILE A 168 6.95 4.16 3.62
N TRP A 169 7.35 3.79 2.41
CA TRP A 169 6.43 3.22 1.40
C TRP A 169 5.76 1.95 1.88
N GLU A 170 6.50 1.00 2.47
CA GLU A 170 5.90 -0.22 3.00
C GLU A 170 4.91 0.07 4.13
N LYS A 171 5.22 1.04 5.00
CA LYS A 171 4.28 1.48 6.06
C LYS A 171 3.03 2.15 5.47
N GLU A 172 3.16 3.05 4.51
CA GLU A 172 2.03 3.70 3.81
C GLU A 172 1.15 2.66 3.10
N LYS A 173 1.75 1.72 2.38
CA LYS A 173 1.05 0.62 1.69
C LYS A 173 0.26 -0.26 2.68
N GLN A 174 0.92 -0.65 3.77
CA GLN A 174 0.29 -1.44 4.82
C GLN A 174 -0.90 -0.66 5.41
N GLN A 175 -0.74 0.64 5.65
CA GLN A 175 -1.81 1.48 6.19
C GLN A 175 -3.00 1.59 5.24
N LEU A 176 -2.78 1.77 3.93
CA LEU A 176 -3.86 1.77 2.93
C LEU A 176 -4.63 0.45 2.97
N HIS A 177 -3.92 -0.68 3.03
CA HIS A 177 -4.55 -2.00 3.11
C HIS A 177 -5.34 -2.19 4.40
N GLU A 178 -4.76 -1.84 5.56
CA GLU A 178 -5.41 -1.98 6.85
C GLU A 178 -6.63 -1.06 6.98
N LYS A 179 -6.57 0.19 6.47
CA LYS A 179 -7.72 1.11 6.42
C LYS A 179 -8.86 0.50 5.60
N HIS A 180 -8.54 -0.08 4.44
CA HIS A 180 -9.52 -0.76 3.59
C HIS A 180 -10.15 -1.99 4.27
N GLN A 181 -9.35 -2.86 4.89
CA GLN A 181 -9.87 -4.03 5.60
C GLN A 181 -10.77 -3.65 6.78
N LEU A 182 -10.38 -2.63 7.55
CA LEU A 182 -11.20 -2.12 8.64
C LEU A 182 -12.55 -1.60 8.12
N ALA A 183 -12.53 -0.76 7.09
CA ALA A 183 -13.76 -0.21 6.50
C ALA A 183 -14.67 -1.32 5.93
N LYS A 184 -14.09 -2.33 5.27
CA LYS A 184 -14.80 -3.51 4.77
C LYS A 184 -15.44 -4.33 5.88
N SER A 185 -14.74 -4.52 7.00
CA SER A 185 -15.28 -5.20 8.19
C SER A 185 -16.45 -4.43 8.79
N GLN A 186 -16.30 -3.11 8.98
CA GLN A 186 -17.35 -2.24 9.52
C GLN A 186 -18.60 -2.23 8.63
N LEU A 187 -18.42 -2.23 7.31
CA LEU A 187 -19.51 -2.31 6.34
C LEU A 187 -20.28 -3.64 6.49
N LYS A 188 -19.58 -4.76 6.62
CA LYS A 188 -20.19 -6.09 6.84
C LYS A 188 -20.98 -6.13 8.16
N ASP A 189 -20.43 -5.59 9.24
CA ASP A 189 -21.13 -5.51 10.53
C ASP A 189 -22.41 -4.69 10.43
N LEU A 190 -22.37 -3.58 9.69
CA LEU A 190 -23.55 -2.74 9.44
C LEU A 190 -24.64 -3.50 8.67
N PHE A 191 -24.28 -4.20 7.60
CA PHE A 191 -25.24 -4.99 6.83
C PHE A 191 -25.73 -6.22 7.61
N PHE A 192 -24.89 -6.84 8.43
CA PHE A 192 -25.31 -7.89 9.34
C PHE A 192 -26.40 -7.41 10.30
N LEU A 193 -26.20 -6.25 10.93
CA LEU A 193 -27.21 -5.62 11.79
C LEU A 193 -28.51 -5.32 11.02
N LYS A 194 -28.40 -4.74 9.81
CA LYS A 194 -29.56 -4.46 8.95
C LYS A 194 -30.35 -5.72 8.61
N ARG A 195 -29.67 -6.81 8.22
CA ARG A 195 -30.29 -8.12 7.93
C ARG A 195 -31.01 -8.66 9.16
N HIS A 196 -30.36 -8.64 10.32
CA HIS A 196 -30.94 -9.12 11.57
C HIS A 196 -32.22 -8.35 11.97
N GLN A 197 -32.19 -7.02 11.88
CA GLN A 197 -33.35 -6.17 12.18
C GLN A 197 -34.50 -6.39 11.18
N MET A 198 -34.18 -6.54 9.89
CA MET A 198 -35.18 -6.86 8.87
C MET A 198 -35.85 -8.22 9.12
N LEU A 199 -35.06 -9.27 9.41
CA LEU A 199 -35.61 -10.60 9.73
C LEU A 199 -36.52 -10.57 10.96
N THR A 200 -36.10 -9.85 12.01
CA THR A 200 -36.92 -9.65 13.22
C THR A 200 -38.26 -8.97 12.91
N ARG A 201 -38.27 -7.97 12.01
CA ARG A 201 -39.51 -7.30 11.56
C ARG A 201 -40.39 -8.24 10.72
N HIS A 202 -39.80 -8.96 9.77
CA HIS A 202 -40.51 -9.93 8.93
C HIS A 202 -41.19 -11.04 9.74
N GLN A 203 -40.52 -11.53 10.78
CA GLN A 203 -41.11 -12.51 11.70
C GLN A 203 -42.39 -11.96 12.36
N LYS A 204 -42.35 -10.72 12.85
CA LYS A 204 -43.51 -10.06 13.47
C LYS A 204 -44.65 -9.82 12.48
N GLU A 205 -44.33 -9.43 11.24
CA GLU A 205 -45.33 -9.24 10.16
C GLU A 205 -46.06 -10.56 9.84
N VAL A 206 -45.31 -11.66 9.71
CA VAL A 206 -45.88 -13.00 9.47
C VAL A 206 -46.76 -13.44 10.64
N GLU A 207 -46.29 -13.27 11.87
CA GLU A 207 -47.07 -13.59 13.08
C GLU A 207 -48.37 -12.78 13.18
N GLN A 208 -48.31 -11.49 12.82
CA GLN A 208 -49.50 -10.63 12.77
C GLN A 208 -50.48 -11.11 11.69
N MET A 209 -50.00 -11.44 10.50
CA MET A 209 -50.85 -11.92 9.40
C MET A 209 -51.50 -13.27 9.74
N LYS A 210 -50.74 -14.22 10.31
CA LYS A 210 -51.28 -15.51 10.77
C LYS A 210 -52.36 -15.33 11.85
N ARG A 211 -52.13 -14.45 12.84
CA ARG A 211 -53.15 -14.12 13.86
C ARG A 211 -54.41 -13.53 13.25
N SER A 212 -54.27 -12.60 12.30
CA SER A 212 -55.42 -12.01 11.59
C SER A 212 -56.16 -13.06 10.76
N ASN A 213 -55.47 -13.98 10.09
CA ASN A 213 -56.09 -15.01 9.26
C ASN A 213 -56.86 -16.02 10.11
N SER A 214 -56.25 -16.50 11.20
CA SER A 214 -56.90 -17.38 12.18
C SER A 214 -58.15 -16.74 12.79
N ALA A 215 -58.12 -15.45 13.14
CA ALA A 215 -59.30 -14.75 13.66
C ALA A 215 -60.46 -14.70 12.64
N LYS A 216 -60.17 -14.56 11.33
CA LYS A 216 -61.19 -14.60 10.27
C LYS A 216 -61.77 -16.00 10.09
N GLU A 217 -60.92 -17.03 10.20
CA GLU A 217 -61.31 -18.44 10.13
C GLU A 217 -62.24 -18.80 11.30
N ASP A 218 -61.87 -18.45 12.53
CA ASP A 218 -62.68 -18.69 13.72
C ASP A 218 -64.04 -18.00 13.63
N GLU A 219 -64.10 -16.78 13.11
CA GLU A 219 -65.34 -16.05 12.88
C GLU A 219 -66.24 -16.75 11.85
N MET A 220 -65.67 -17.25 10.75
CA MET A 220 -66.42 -18.03 9.74
C MET A 220 -66.96 -19.32 10.33
N GLN A 221 -66.15 -20.06 11.09
CA GLN A 221 -66.59 -21.28 11.76
C GLN A 221 -67.70 -21.01 12.75
N ARG A 222 -67.60 -19.93 13.54
CA ARG A 222 -68.67 -19.50 14.46
C ARG A 222 -69.97 -19.19 13.72
N ARG A 223 -69.91 -18.48 12.58
CA ARG A 223 -71.09 -18.21 11.74
C ARG A 223 -71.71 -19.50 11.19
N HIS A 224 -70.90 -20.38 10.58
CA HIS A 224 -71.37 -21.67 10.05
C HIS A 224 -72.00 -22.53 11.14
N ALA A 225 -71.41 -22.59 12.34
CA ALA A 225 -71.95 -23.34 13.47
C ALA A 225 -73.30 -22.78 13.95
N LEU A 226 -73.46 -21.45 14.01
CA LEU A 226 -74.74 -20.82 14.35
C LEU A 226 -75.82 -21.09 13.29
N GLU A 227 -75.47 -21.00 12.01
CA GLU A 227 -76.39 -21.29 10.90
C GLU A 227 -76.82 -22.77 10.90
N LYS A 228 -75.89 -23.71 11.11
CA LYS A 228 -76.20 -25.15 11.23
C LYS A 228 -77.15 -25.44 12.39
N LYS A 229 -77.03 -24.73 13.52
CA LYS A 229 -77.95 -24.86 14.67
C LYS A 229 -79.34 -24.26 14.41
N ARG A 230 -79.44 -23.19 13.60
CA ARG A 230 -80.69 -22.49 13.30
C ARG A 230 -81.51 -23.17 12.20
N LEU A 231 -80.86 -23.69 11.17
CA LEU A 231 -81.52 -24.23 9.97
C LEU A 231 -82.57 -25.32 10.29
N PRO A 232 -82.32 -26.34 11.13
CA PRO A 232 -83.34 -27.35 11.44
C PRO A 232 -84.58 -26.79 12.12
N LYS A 233 -84.44 -25.71 12.90
CA LYS A 233 -85.58 -25.04 13.55
C LYS A 233 -86.45 -24.33 12.52
N ILE A 234 -85.81 -23.62 11.58
CA ILE A 234 -86.47 -22.93 10.46
C ILE A 234 -87.19 -23.96 9.57
N GLN A 235 -86.49 -25.03 9.18
CA GLN A 235 -87.06 -26.11 8.37
C GLN A 235 -88.27 -26.78 9.04
N LYS A 236 -88.22 -27.03 10.35
CA LYS A 236 -89.37 -27.57 11.11
C LYS A 236 -90.57 -26.61 11.10
N SER A 237 -90.35 -25.31 11.31
CA SER A 237 -91.44 -24.33 11.24
C SER A 237 -92.03 -24.23 9.84
N GLU A 238 -91.20 -24.20 8.79
CA GLU A 238 -91.67 -24.15 7.41
C GLU A 238 -92.40 -25.42 7.00
N ALA A 239 -91.88 -26.60 7.36
CA ALA A 239 -92.53 -27.88 7.09
C ALA A 239 -93.92 -27.95 7.75
N LYS A 240 -94.06 -27.42 8.97
CA LYS A 240 -95.36 -27.30 9.65
C LYS A 240 -96.33 -26.42 8.86
N THR A 241 -95.89 -25.22 8.44
CA THR A 241 -96.72 -24.30 7.65
C THR A 241 -97.11 -24.91 6.30
N ARG A 242 -96.18 -25.54 5.59
CA ARG A 242 -96.47 -26.19 4.28
C ARG A 242 -97.40 -27.39 4.43
N ALA A 243 -97.25 -28.18 5.50
CA ALA A 243 -98.18 -29.27 5.81
C ALA A 243 -99.60 -28.75 6.11
N GLN A 244 -99.74 -27.61 6.80
CA GLN A 244 -101.04 -26.96 7.02
C GLN A 244 -101.67 -26.49 5.70
N MET A 245 -100.88 -25.84 4.83
CA MET A 245 -101.34 -25.41 3.50
C MET A 245 -101.76 -26.59 2.61
N PHE A 246 -100.99 -27.68 2.63
CA PHE A 246 -101.32 -28.89 1.87
C PHE A 246 -102.60 -29.58 2.40
N LYS A 247 -102.76 -29.68 3.73
CA LYS A 247 -104.01 -30.17 4.34
C LYS A 247 -105.21 -29.30 3.97
N GLN A 248 -105.05 -27.99 3.92
CA GLN A 248 -106.09 -27.06 3.45
C GLN A 248 -106.40 -27.27 1.97
N SER A 249 -105.37 -27.48 1.13
CA SER A 249 -105.54 -27.78 -0.30
C SER A 249 -106.29 -29.09 -0.53
N LEU A 250 -106.04 -30.13 0.27
CA LEU A 250 -106.78 -31.40 0.18
C LEU A 250 -108.26 -31.20 0.55
N ARG A 251 -108.56 -30.43 1.60
CA ARG A 251 -109.95 -30.11 2.00
C ARG A 251 -110.73 -29.36 0.91
N LEU A 252 -110.06 -28.54 0.10
CA LEU A 252 -110.67 -27.79 -1.00
C LEU A 252 -110.82 -28.63 -2.29
N SER A 253 -110.10 -29.75 -2.39
CA SER A 253 -110.15 -30.67 -3.53
C SER A 253 -111.19 -31.76 -3.27
N THR A 254 -112.46 -31.54 -3.64
CA THR A 254 -113.60 -32.46 -3.43
C THR A 254 -113.59 -33.74 -4.29
N VAL A 255 -112.42 -34.19 -4.77
CA VAL A 255 -112.25 -35.36 -5.65
C VAL A 255 -111.20 -36.31 -5.06
N GLY A 256 -111.66 -37.42 -4.51
CA GLY A 256 -110.82 -38.51 -3.97
C GLY A 256 -111.47 -39.24 -2.77
N SER A 257 -111.09 -40.50 -2.56
CA SER A 257 -111.46 -41.26 -1.36
C SER A 257 -110.60 -40.83 -0.16
N PRO A 258 -111.06 -40.96 1.10
CA PRO A 258 -110.22 -40.74 2.29
C PRO A 258 -108.90 -41.52 2.30
N GLU A 259 -108.83 -42.66 1.62
CA GLU A 259 -107.60 -43.44 1.47
C GLU A 259 -106.62 -42.81 0.45
N ASP A 260 -107.12 -42.16 -0.61
CA ASP A 260 -106.29 -41.44 -1.58
C ASP A 260 -105.63 -40.22 -0.93
N ASP A 261 -106.35 -39.51 -0.07
CA ASP A 261 -105.82 -38.38 0.69
C ASP A 261 -104.72 -38.81 1.67
N ARG A 262 -104.85 -40.01 2.25
CA ARG A 262 -103.83 -40.59 3.13
C ARG A 262 -102.54 -40.90 2.37
N VAL A 263 -102.65 -41.43 1.15
CA VAL A 263 -101.50 -41.68 0.27
C VAL A 263 -100.86 -40.38 -0.18
N LYS A 264 -101.65 -39.38 -0.59
CA LYS A 264 -101.16 -38.04 -0.98
C LYS A 264 -100.44 -37.33 0.18
N MET A 265 -100.95 -37.45 1.41
CA MET A 265 -100.28 -36.92 2.61
C MET A 265 -98.93 -37.58 2.86
N LYS A 266 -98.83 -38.91 2.75
CA LYS A 266 -97.55 -39.62 2.89
C LYS A 266 -96.54 -39.22 1.81
N GLN A 267 -96.98 -39.08 0.56
CA GLN A 267 -96.13 -38.62 -0.53
C GLN A 267 -95.65 -37.18 -0.32
N PHE A 268 -96.50 -36.29 0.19
CA PHE A 268 -96.12 -34.93 0.54
C PHE A 268 -95.07 -34.90 1.66
N GLU A 269 -95.26 -35.68 2.74
CA GLU A 269 -94.30 -35.77 3.84
C GLU A 269 -92.94 -36.34 3.38
N GLU A 270 -92.95 -37.34 2.50
CA GLU A 270 -91.72 -37.89 1.91
C GLU A 270 -91.00 -36.86 1.03
N ASN A 271 -91.74 -36.12 0.20
CA ASN A 271 -91.20 -35.06 -0.64
C ASN A 271 -90.68 -33.87 0.17
N GLU A 272 -91.35 -33.49 1.26
CA GLU A 272 -90.86 -32.49 2.21
C GLU A 272 -89.56 -32.93 2.89
N LYS A 273 -89.49 -34.20 3.30
CA LYS A 273 -88.26 -34.77 3.87
C LYS A 273 -87.11 -34.75 2.86
N LYS A 274 -87.38 -35.08 1.59
CA LYS A 274 -86.40 -34.97 0.50
C LYS A 274 -85.96 -33.51 0.29
N ARG A 275 -86.89 -32.55 0.29
CA ARG A 275 -86.55 -31.12 0.15
C ARG A 275 -85.69 -30.62 1.30
N MET A 276 -86.08 -30.89 2.55
CA MET A 276 -85.30 -30.46 3.73
C MET A 276 -83.87 -31.03 3.70
N LYS A 277 -83.70 -32.30 3.30
CA LYS A 277 -82.39 -32.93 3.13
C LYS A 277 -81.57 -32.27 2.01
N ALA A 278 -82.18 -31.99 0.86
CA ALA A 278 -81.52 -31.31 -0.26
C ALA A 278 -81.09 -29.88 0.10
N GLU A 279 -81.93 -29.14 0.84
CA GLU A 279 -81.60 -27.80 1.33
C GLU A 279 -80.48 -27.83 2.36
N GLN A 280 -80.48 -28.80 3.27
CA GLN A 280 -79.37 -29.01 4.22
C GLN A 280 -78.06 -29.28 3.46
N GLN A 281 -78.07 -30.18 2.47
CA GLN A 281 -76.90 -30.46 1.63
C GLN A 281 -76.42 -29.22 0.89
N ARG A 282 -77.34 -28.41 0.33
CA ARG A 282 -76.99 -27.15 -0.33
C ARG A 282 -76.33 -26.16 0.63
N GLN A 283 -76.82 -26.07 1.88
CA GLN A 283 -76.22 -25.21 2.89
C GLN A 283 -74.83 -25.69 3.30
N GLU A 284 -74.64 -27.00 3.48
CA GLU A 284 -73.34 -27.61 3.79
C GLU A 284 -72.32 -27.37 2.65
N MET A 285 -72.74 -27.52 1.40
CA MET A 285 -71.90 -27.21 0.23
C MET A 285 -71.53 -25.73 0.17
N LYS A 286 -72.47 -24.83 0.49
CA LYS A 286 -72.20 -23.39 0.60
C LYS A 286 -71.17 -23.08 1.68
N HIS A 287 -71.32 -23.66 2.88
CA HIS A 287 -70.34 -23.50 3.97
C HIS A 287 -68.96 -24.01 3.57
N LYS A 288 -68.89 -25.19 2.94
CA LYS A 288 -67.64 -25.77 2.44
C LYS A 288 -66.95 -24.83 1.45
N LYS A 289 -67.68 -24.33 0.45
CA LYS A 289 -67.12 -23.40 -0.54
C LYS A 289 -66.62 -22.09 0.09
N GLN A 290 -67.39 -21.51 1.01
CA GLN A 290 -66.98 -20.29 1.74
C GLN A 290 -65.72 -20.51 2.57
N TRP A 291 -65.57 -21.69 3.18
CA TRP A 291 -64.38 -22.05 3.95
C TRP A 291 -63.16 -22.19 3.05
N GLU A 292 -63.29 -22.95 1.95
CA GLU A 292 -62.21 -23.14 0.97
C GLU A 292 -61.75 -21.81 0.37
N GLU A 293 -62.68 -20.93 -0.02
CA GLU A 293 -62.37 -19.58 -0.53
C GLU A 293 -61.65 -18.71 0.51
N LEU A 294 -62.07 -18.76 1.78
CA LEU A 294 -61.42 -18.00 2.85
C LEU A 294 -59.99 -18.49 3.11
N VAL A 295 -59.80 -19.80 3.23
CA VAL A 295 -58.48 -20.41 3.43
C VAL A 295 -57.57 -20.09 2.25
N PHE A 296 -58.06 -20.27 1.02
CA PHE A 296 -57.30 -19.94 -0.18
C PHE A 296 -56.87 -18.46 -0.22
N ARG A 297 -57.76 -17.53 0.13
CA ARG A 297 -57.44 -16.10 0.20
C ARG A 297 -56.41 -15.81 1.31
N ASN A 298 -56.55 -16.42 2.48
CA ASN A 298 -55.63 -16.26 3.59
C ASN A 298 -54.22 -16.78 3.22
N GLU A 299 -54.13 -17.95 2.60
CA GLU A 299 -52.88 -18.52 2.09
C GLU A 299 -52.25 -17.66 1.01
N SER A 300 -53.05 -17.17 0.06
CA SER A 300 -52.55 -16.30 -1.02
C SER A 300 -51.95 -15.01 -0.47
N SER A 301 -52.65 -14.36 0.47
CA SER A 301 -52.13 -13.16 1.15
C SER A 301 -50.84 -13.43 1.92
N LEU A 302 -50.69 -14.62 2.53
CA LEU A 302 -49.46 -14.99 3.23
C LEU A 302 -48.29 -15.22 2.25
N ARG A 303 -48.54 -15.89 1.11
CA ARG A 303 -47.55 -16.10 0.06
C ARG A 303 -47.07 -14.78 -0.55
N GLU A 304 -47.98 -13.84 -0.80
CA GLU A 304 -47.63 -12.49 -1.29
C GLU A 304 -46.73 -11.75 -0.30
N LEU A 305 -47.03 -11.81 1.00
CA LEU A 305 -46.18 -11.23 2.04
C LEU A 305 -44.78 -11.86 2.03
N GLU A 306 -44.70 -13.20 1.98
CA GLU A 306 -43.42 -13.92 1.95
C GLU A 306 -42.59 -13.58 0.70
N GLN A 307 -43.24 -13.39 -0.45
CA GLN A 307 -42.61 -12.93 -1.69
C GLN A 307 -42.01 -11.52 -1.53
N LEU A 308 -42.78 -10.56 -1.02
CA LEU A 308 -42.28 -9.21 -0.76
C LEU A 308 -41.10 -9.20 0.21
N GLN A 309 -41.12 -10.07 1.22
CA GLN A 309 -39.99 -10.24 2.13
C GLN A 309 -38.76 -10.87 1.46
N ALA A 310 -38.96 -11.80 0.51
CA ALA A 310 -37.87 -12.37 -0.28
C ALA A 310 -37.22 -11.31 -1.19
N GLU A 311 -38.02 -10.47 -1.83
CA GLU A 311 -37.53 -9.35 -2.65
C GLU A 311 -36.75 -8.33 -1.80
N LYS A 312 -37.24 -7.99 -0.61
CA LYS A 312 -36.51 -7.13 0.35
C LYS A 312 -35.17 -7.74 0.77
N ARG A 313 -35.12 -9.05 1.05
CA ARG A 313 -33.87 -9.78 1.36
C ARG A 313 -32.88 -9.69 0.21
N LYS A 314 -33.35 -9.95 -1.02
CA LYS A 314 -32.54 -9.89 -2.24
C LYS A 314 -31.97 -8.49 -2.46
N MET A 315 -32.81 -7.47 -2.42
CA MET A 315 -32.39 -6.07 -2.57
C MET A 315 -31.34 -5.66 -1.51
N LEU A 316 -31.50 -6.08 -0.26
CA LEU A 316 -30.53 -5.78 0.80
C LEU A 316 -29.17 -6.47 0.55
N MET A 317 -29.19 -7.71 0.06
CA MET A 317 -27.97 -8.43 -0.33
C MET A 317 -27.27 -7.74 -1.52
N GLU A 318 -28.02 -7.36 -2.55
CA GLU A 318 -27.49 -6.64 -3.72
C GLU A 318 -26.86 -5.30 -3.30
N GLN A 319 -27.50 -4.56 -2.39
CA GLN A 319 -26.94 -3.33 -1.84
C GLN A 319 -25.62 -3.57 -1.07
N GLU A 320 -25.52 -4.66 -0.31
CA GLU A 320 -24.30 -5.03 0.40
C GLU A 320 -23.17 -5.36 -0.58
N THR A 321 -23.44 -6.21 -1.58
CA THR A 321 -22.46 -6.57 -2.60
C THR A 321 -21.99 -5.34 -3.38
N GLN A 322 -22.93 -4.46 -3.78
CA GLN A 322 -22.61 -3.23 -4.49
C GLN A 322 -21.76 -2.29 -3.63
N LYS A 323 -22.09 -2.12 -2.34
CA LYS A 323 -21.29 -1.28 -1.43
C LYS A 323 -19.90 -1.83 -1.16
N ILE A 324 -19.75 -3.15 -1.05
CA ILE A 324 -18.43 -3.79 -0.92
C ILE A 324 -17.62 -3.55 -2.19
N LYS A 325 -18.24 -3.71 -3.37
CA LYS A 325 -17.59 -3.47 -4.65
C LYS A 325 -17.13 -2.01 -4.79
N GLU A 326 -17.98 -1.04 -4.46
CA GLU A 326 -17.63 0.39 -4.47
C GLU A 326 -16.40 0.68 -3.58
N LEU A 327 -16.35 0.04 -2.41
CA LEU A 327 -15.25 0.20 -1.46
C LEU A 327 -13.95 -0.50 -1.95
N ASP A 328 -14.07 -1.65 -2.62
CA ASP A 328 -12.94 -2.33 -3.28
C ASP A 328 -12.42 -1.50 -4.47
N ASP A 329 -13.31 -0.90 -5.27
CA ASP A 329 -12.96 -0.05 -6.42
C ASP A 329 -12.29 1.27 -5.97
N GLN A 330 -12.77 1.88 -4.88
CA GLN A 330 -12.14 3.05 -4.25
C GLN A 330 -10.72 2.72 -3.78
N TYR A 331 -10.55 1.64 -3.03
CA TYR A 331 -9.22 1.18 -2.60
C TYR A 331 -8.28 0.90 -3.77
N ALA A 332 -8.78 0.29 -4.85
CA ALA A 332 -8.00 0.06 -6.05
C ALA A 332 -7.56 1.37 -6.73
N SER A 333 -8.41 2.41 -6.72
CA SER A 333 -8.04 3.74 -7.22
C SER A 333 -6.99 4.40 -6.35
N GLU A 334 -7.21 4.46 -5.04
CA GLU A 334 -6.26 5.01 -4.06
C GLU A 334 -4.89 4.33 -4.15
N LEU A 335 -4.87 3.00 -4.30
CA LEU A 335 -3.62 2.24 -4.46
C LEU A 335 -2.90 2.59 -5.77
N ARG A 336 -3.63 2.82 -6.86
CA ARG A 336 -3.03 3.26 -8.14
C ARG A 336 -2.45 4.66 -8.02
N GLU A 337 -3.19 5.59 -7.43
CA GLU A 337 -2.75 6.97 -7.21
C GLU A 337 -1.52 7.03 -6.30
N TRP A 338 -1.54 6.29 -5.19
CA TRP A 338 -0.40 6.16 -4.29
C TRP A 338 0.83 5.60 -5.03
N LYS A 339 0.67 4.52 -5.82
CA LYS A 339 1.76 3.97 -6.64
C LYS A 339 2.34 5.00 -7.63
N GLN A 340 1.49 5.83 -8.23
CA GLN A 340 1.94 6.88 -9.16
C GLN A 340 2.78 7.95 -8.46
N GLN A 341 2.52 8.23 -7.18
CA GLN A 341 3.31 9.19 -6.38
C GLN A 341 4.71 8.66 -6.03
N LEU A 342 4.94 7.34 -6.05
CA LEU A 342 6.25 6.76 -5.72
C LEU A 342 7.32 7.08 -6.76
N VAL A 343 6.95 7.11 -8.04
CA VAL A 343 7.87 7.38 -9.15
C VAL A 343 8.54 8.75 -9.03
N PRO A 344 7.81 9.88 -8.92
CA PRO A 344 8.42 11.19 -8.78
C PRO A 344 9.18 11.35 -7.46
N ARG A 345 8.73 10.73 -6.36
CA ARG A 345 9.49 10.71 -5.09
C ARG A 345 10.85 10.05 -5.27
N LYS A 346 10.90 8.89 -5.92
CA LYS A 346 12.15 8.19 -6.24
C LYS A 346 13.04 9.00 -7.16
N GLN A 347 12.48 9.59 -8.21
CA GLN A 347 13.24 10.42 -9.16
C GLN A 347 13.90 11.60 -8.45
N LYS A 348 13.13 12.35 -7.65
CA LYS A 348 13.67 13.47 -6.87
C LYS A 348 14.81 13.05 -5.94
N LEU A 349 14.71 11.87 -5.32
CA LEU A 349 15.74 11.34 -4.44
C LEU A 349 17.04 11.00 -5.21
N GLU A 350 16.92 10.44 -6.42
CA GLU A 350 18.08 10.11 -7.26
C GLU A 350 18.69 11.34 -7.93
N GLU A 351 17.88 12.31 -8.34
CA GLU A 351 18.33 13.60 -8.89
C GLU A 351 19.15 14.39 -7.86
N GLU A 352 18.70 14.43 -6.61
CA GLU A 352 19.43 15.10 -5.53
C GLU A 352 20.77 14.41 -5.24
N PHE A 353 20.81 13.07 -5.29
CA PHE A 353 22.05 12.33 -5.16
C PHE A 353 23.01 12.60 -6.32
N GLN A 354 22.51 12.61 -7.55
CA GLN A 354 23.34 12.92 -8.71
C GLN A 354 23.89 14.34 -8.65
N ARG A 355 23.07 15.31 -8.24
CA ARG A 355 23.51 16.69 -8.01
C ARG A 355 24.66 16.76 -6.98
N GLN A 356 24.52 16.06 -5.85
CA GLN A 356 25.58 15.99 -4.83
C GLN A 356 26.86 15.32 -5.36
N LYS A 357 26.74 14.30 -6.22
CA LYS A 357 27.90 13.67 -6.87
C LYS A 357 28.60 14.62 -7.84
N ASP A 358 27.85 15.34 -8.67
CA ASP A 358 28.40 16.31 -9.62
C ASP A 358 29.09 17.47 -8.88
N GLU A 359 28.55 17.90 -7.74
CA GLU A 359 29.18 18.89 -6.85
C GLU A 359 30.49 18.36 -6.25
N GLN A 360 30.53 17.11 -5.78
CA GLN A 360 31.76 16.48 -5.31
C GLN A 360 32.79 16.30 -6.44
N GLU A 361 32.37 15.96 -7.65
CA GLU A 361 33.25 15.84 -8.80
C GLU A 361 33.81 17.19 -9.24
N LYS A 362 33.05 18.29 -9.16
CA LYS A 362 33.61 19.63 -9.40
C LYS A 362 34.66 20.01 -8.36
N PHE A 363 34.46 19.62 -7.10
CA PHE A 363 35.36 19.95 -6.01
C PHE A 363 36.63 19.07 -5.98
N TYR A 364 36.47 17.75 -6.23
CA TYR A 364 37.54 16.75 -6.12
C TYR A 364 37.96 16.13 -7.47
N GLY A 365 37.21 16.27 -8.56
CA GLY A 365 37.49 15.64 -9.86
C GLY A 365 38.72 16.21 -10.56
N THR A 366 39.07 17.47 -10.31
CA THR A 366 40.33 18.08 -10.74
C THR A 366 41.57 17.36 -10.18
N VAL A 367 41.40 16.54 -9.13
CA VAL A 367 42.45 15.81 -8.38
C VAL A 367 42.71 14.41 -8.95
N ILE A 368 41.75 13.81 -9.66
CA ILE A 368 41.91 12.46 -10.23
C ILE A 368 42.68 12.52 -11.55
N ILE A 369 42.47 13.57 -12.36
CA ILE A 369 43.09 13.73 -13.67
C ILE A 369 44.59 14.10 -13.55
N THR A 370 44.97 14.87 -12.54
CA THR A 370 46.36 15.28 -12.28
C THR A 370 47.27 14.15 -11.76
N GLY A 371 46.71 13.02 -11.34
CA GLY A 371 47.45 11.84 -10.89
C GLY A 371 47.77 10.82 -11.99
N SER A 372 47.28 10.99 -13.23
CA SER A 372 47.41 10.00 -14.31
C SER A 372 48.34 10.38 -15.47
N GLU A 373 49.04 11.52 -15.40
CA GLU A 373 50.07 11.87 -16.39
C GLU A 373 51.41 11.23 -16.00
N GLY A 374 51.56 9.93 -16.25
CA GLY A 374 52.82 9.24 -15.96
C GLY A 374 52.96 7.79 -16.42
N MET A 375 52.00 7.21 -17.15
CA MET A 375 52.14 5.86 -17.71
C MET A 375 51.61 5.82 -19.15
N PRO A 376 52.46 5.58 -20.17
CA PRO A 376 51.97 5.34 -21.51
C PRO A 376 51.32 3.95 -21.53
N ALA A 377 50.01 3.89 -21.78
CA ALA A 377 49.33 2.64 -22.06
C ALA A 377 49.89 2.01 -23.35
N PRO A 378 50.13 0.69 -23.39
CA PRO A 378 50.55 0.02 -24.62
C PRO A 378 49.39 0.03 -25.62
N ARG A 379 49.71 0.41 -26.86
CA ARG A 379 48.75 0.47 -27.97
C ARG A 379 48.14 -0.92 -28.21
N PRO A 380 46.82 -1.04 -28.45
CA PRO A 380 46.25 -2.30 -28.90
C PRO A 380 46.53 -2.48 -30.38
N ASP A 381 47.09 -3.65 -30.69
CA ASP A 381 47.34 -4.15 -32.04
C ASP A 381 46.01 -4.39 -32.78
N SER A 382 46.00 -4.04 -34.05
CA SER A 382 44.89 -4.25 -34.98
C SER A 382 44.82 -5.73 -35.37
N GLY A 383 43.77 -6.43 -34.96
CA GLY A 383 43.64 -7.84 -35.31
C GLY A 383 42.25 -8.46 -35.11
N SER A 384 41.45 -8.39 -36.17
CA SER A 384 40.50 -9.43 -36.62
C SER A 384 39.25 -9.76 -35.78
N PHE A 385 38.12 -9.46 -36.39
CA PHE A 385 36.81 -10.03 -36.14
C PHE A 385 36.84 -11.56 -36.05
N ARG A 386 36.19 -12.13 -35.01
CA ARG A 386 35.35 -13.32 -35.20
C ARG A 386 34.30 -13.49 -34.11
N ASN A 387 33.06 -13.53 -34.59
CA ASN A 387 31.80 -13.90 -33.97
C ASN A 387 31.89 -15.13 -33.06
N LYS A 388 31.21 -15.09 -31.91
CA LYS A 388 30.51 -16.26 -31.37
C LYS A 388 29.39 -15.86 -30.41
N GLU A 389 28.20 -16.35 -30.75
CA GLU A 389 26.95 -16.25 -30.02
C GLU A 389 27.04 -16.88 -28.62
N SER A 390 26.33 -16.28 -27.64
CA SER A 390 25.87 -17.01 -26.45
C SER A 390 24.71 -16.28 -25.76
N VAL A 391 23.52 -16.83 -26.00
CA VAL A 391 22.40 -17.06 -25.07
C VAL A 391 21.96 -15.90 -24.13
N LYS A 392 20.83 -15.28 -24.51
CA LYS A 392 20.00 -14.43 -23.65
C LYS A 392 19.31 -15.28 -22.57
N SER A 393 19.65 -15.05 -21.29
CA SER A 393 18.84 -15.47 -20.15
C SER A 393 17.80 -14.39 -19.83
N ARG A 394 16.52 -14.74 -20.00
CA ARG A 394 15.37 -13.92 -19.61
C ARG A 394 15.17 -14.06 -18.09
N HIS A 395 15.32 -12.97 -17.34
CA HIS A 395 14.74 -12.89 -16.00
C HIS A 395 13.34 -12.29 -16.10
N SER A 396 12.38 -13.09 -15.67
CA SER A 396 10.96 -12.82 -15.55
C SER A 396 10.72 -11.87 -14.37
N THR A 397 10.14 -10.71 -14.63
CA THR A 397 9.46 -9.90 -13.62
C THR A 397 8.03 -10.41 -13.53
N VAL A 398 7.70 -11.09 -12.43
CA VAL A 398 6.32 -11.36 -12.05
C VAL A 398 5.90 -10.26 -11.07
N ILE A 399 4.77 -9.66 -11.42
CA ILE A 399 4.06 -8.52 -10.80
C ILE A 399 3.49 -8.90 -9.44
#